data_AF-A0A0C9VTI3-F1
#
_entry.id   AF-A0A0C9VTI3-F1
#
_cell.length_a   1.000
_cell.length_b   1.000
_cell.length_c   1.000
_cell.angle_alpha   90.00
_cell.angle_beta   90.00
_cell.angle_gamma   90.00
#
_symmetry.space_group_name_H-M   'P 1'
#
loop_
_entity.id
_entity.type
_entity.pdbx_description
1 polymer ?
#
loop_
_entity_poly.entity_id
_entity_poly.type
_entity_poly.pdbx_seq_one_letter_code
_entity_poly.pdbx_strand_id
1 'polypeptide(L)'
;MAALTISKLADRLDAFARSQWSDKSILPYIPRPVKWLLLILLLVNIKGFPLGWHLRIFRPTIYARVYHGWRDLWDSKEQRLIRLTKICPIGKSPITHETVFRTRATPDASDFNLHLSNSSYAMTFDMIRVKYVTENLPLVYPDGCWIALGGTHYVFSREIPVNAPYEIRLSAGGWDHKWIYTVARYVTYPKNTKKSKDKSSESSKQQITLAQTPGGSIAPSPARSPPPGSSWFGAPLPPGAVLHCTAVARCCFKIGRITIPPTLAMASNGLGMTPEGFAKVQELRFKDNGKSIRKLYSGGWRDVPLEERWWDKAFGGELEIQRTNGMRALAETVGIPVYV
;
A
#
# COMPACT_ATOMS: atom_id res chain seq x y z
N MET A 1 26.12 -42.50 11.73
CA MET A 1 26.01 -41.81 10.43
C MET A 1 25.87 -40.30 10.59
N ALA A 2 24.87 -39.77 11.32
CA ALA A 2 24.63 -38.33 11.46
C ALA A 2 25.73 -37.54 12.23
N ALA A 3 26.32 -38.10 13.29
CA ALA A 3 27.39 -37.45 14.04
C ALA A 3 28.68 -37.23 13.22
N LEU A 4 28.98 -38.16 12.31
CA LEU A 4 30.14 -38.08 11.40
C LEU A 4 29.97 -37.01 10.30
N THR A 5 28.72 -36.62 10.02
CA THR A 5 28.37 -35.59 9.04
C THR A 5 28.47 -34.18 9.65
N ILE A 6 28.15 -34.05 10.94
CA ILE A 6 28.23 -32.79 11.69
C ILE A 6 29.69 -32.40 11.94
N SER A 7 30.57 -33.34 12.29
CA SER A 7 32.00 -33.02 12.49
C SER A 7 32.67 -32.55 11.19
N LYS A 8 32.41 -33.24 10.07
CA LYS A 8 32.93 -32.84 8.75
C LYS A 8 32.43 -31.47 8.29
N LEU A 9 31.22 -31.08 8.69
CA LEU A 9 30.68 -29.75 8.41
C LEU A 9 31.36 -28.69 9.28
N ALA A 10 31.58 -28.98 10.57
CA ALA A 10 32.32 -28.10 11.48
C ALA A 10 33.76 -27.89 11.00
N ASP A 11 34.46 -28.94 10.60
CA ASP A 11 35.83 -28.86 10.08
C ASP A 11 35.90 -28.02 8.79
N ARG A 12 34.89 -28.11 7.92
CA ARG A 12 34.80 -27.30 6.70
C ARG A 12 34.49 -25.83 6.97
N LEU A 13 33.65 -25.55 7.96
CA LEU A 13 33.35 -24.19 8.39
C LEU A 13 34.55 -23.54 9.06
N ASP A 14 35.29 -24.30 9.87
CA ASP A 14 36.55 -23.85 10.47
C ASP A 14 37.64 -23.63 9.43
N ALA A 15 37.76 -24.51 8.43
CA ALA A 15 38.69 -24.32 7.32
C ALA A 15 38.32 -23.09 6.46
N PHE A 16 37.03 -22.83 6.25
CA PHE A 16 36.56 -21.63 5.56
C PHE A 16 36.81 -20.36 6.39
N ALA A 17 36.53 -20.39 7.69
CA ALA A 17 36.76 -19.27 8.61
C ALA A 17 38.25 -18.93 8.77
N ARG A 18 39.13 -19.95 8.71
CA ARG A 18 40.59 -19.80 8.76
C ARG A 18 41.22 -19.55 7.39
N SER A 19 40.46 -19.63 6.29
CA SER A 19 40.99 -19.31 4.98
C SER A 19 41.42 -17.85 4.97
N GLN A 20 42.70 -17.59 4.67
CA GLN A 20 43.18 -16.22 4.51
C GLN A 20 42.52 -15.63 3.27
N TRP A 21 41.54 -14.75 3.50
CA TRP A 21 40.96 -13.94 2.44
C TRP A 21 42.10 -13.14 1.82
N SER A 22 42.26 -13.25 0.49
CA SER A 22 43.30 -12.53 -0.23
C SER A 22 43.26 -11.03 0.09
N ASP A 23 44.33 -10.48 0.64
CA ASP A 23 44.51 -9.03 0.84
C ASP A 23 44.55 -8.25 -0.49
N LYS A 24 44.63 -8.97 -1.62
CA LYS A 24 44.62 -8.37 -2.96
C LYS A 24 43.19 -8.03 -3.34
N SER A 25 42.94 -6.72 -3.48
CA SER A 25 41.67 -6.18 -3.98
C SER A 25 41.28 -6.84 -5.31
N ILE A 26 40.01 -7.23 -5.43
CA ILE A 26 39.40 -7.84 -6.63
C ILE A 26 39.55 -6.92 -7.88
N LEU A 27 39.67 -5.60 -7.66
CA LEU A 27 39.87 -4.60 -8.72
C LEU A 27 41.17 -3.81 -8.42
N PRO A 28 42.36 -4.41 -8.59
CA PRO A 28 43.62 -3.81 -8.13
C PRO A 28 43.96 -2.51 -8.85
N TYR A 29 43.47 -2.34 -10.09
CA TYR A 29 43.72 -1.16 -10.94
C TYR A 29 42.84 0.06 -10.64
N ILE A 30 41.80 -0.09 -9.81
CA ILE A 30 40.92 1.05 -9.47
C ILE A 30 41.48 1.76 -8.23
N PRO A 31 41.72 3.09 -8.29
CA PRO A 31 42.18 3.87 -7.14
C PRO A 31 41.23 3.76 -5.95
N ARG A 32 41.76 3.78 -4.72
CA ARG A 32 40.96 3.68 -3.48
C ARG A 32 39.81 4.71 -3.41
N PRO A 33 40.00 6.00 -3.77
CA PRO A 33 38.89 6.97 -3.75
C PRO A 33 37.75 6.59 -4.69
N VAL A 34 38.07 6.04 -5.87
CA VAL A 34 37.07 5.60 -6.85
C VAL A 34 36.31 4.37 -6.32
N LYS A 35 36.99 3.44 -5.63
CA LYS A 35 36.32 2.31 -4.96
C LYS A 35 35.32 2.78 -3.92
N TRP A 36 35.69 3.76 -3.08
CA TRP A 36 34.78 4.34 -2.10
C TRP A 36 33.61 5.06 -2.77
N LEU A 37 33.86 5.83 -3.83
CA LEU A 37 32.80 6.47 -4.60
C LEU A 37 31.81 5.44 -5.18
N LEU A 38 32.31 4.37 -5.81
CA LEU A 38 31.49 3.29 -6.35
C LEU A 38 30.68 2.58 -5.24
N LEU A 39 31.29 2.34 -4.08
CA LEU A 39 30.61 1.75 -2.94
C LEU A 39 29.50 2.67 -2.42
N ILE A 40 29.77 3.96 -2.28
CA ILE A 40 28.77 4.96 -1.88
C ILE A 40 27.62 5.00 -2.89
N LEU A 41 27.92 5.06 -4.19
CA LEU A 41 26.91 5.03 -5.24
C LEU A 41 26.05 3.75 -5.18
N LEU A 42 26.67 2.60 -4.96
CA LEU A 42 25.96 1.33 -4.79
C LEU A 42 25.05 1.36 -3.55
N LEU A 43 25.55 1.86 -2.42
CA LEU A 43 24.78 1.94 -1.17
C LEU A 43 23.61 2.91 -1.27
N VAL A 44 23.81 4.06 -1.92
CA VAL A 44 22.73 5.04 -2.19
C VAL A 44 21.66 4.43 -3.09
N ASN A 45 22.05 3.64 -4.09
CA ASN A 45 21.14 3.03 -5.07
C ASN A 45 20.69 1.60 -4.71
N ILE A 46 20.97 1.12 -3.50
CA ILE A 46 20.79 -0.31 -3.17
C ILE A 46 19.34 -0.78 -3.30
N LYS A 47 18.37 0.12 -3.17
CA LYS A 47 16.94 -0.20 -3.36
C LYS A 47 16.57 -0.45 -4.82
N GLY A 48 17.35 0.09 -5.76
CA GLY A 48 17.24 -0.12 -7.20
C GLY A 48 17.98 -1.35 -7.72
N PHE A 49 18.71 -2.06 -6.85
CA PHE A 49 19.40 -3.29 -7.22
C PHE A 49 18.42 -4.35 -7.76
N PRO A 50 18.82 -5.24 -8.69
CA PRO A 50 17.99 -6.35 -9.13
C PRO A 50 17.36 -7.11 -7.96
N LEU A 51 16.08 -7.48 -8.08
CA LEU A 51 15.24 -8.07 -7.02
C LEU A 51 14.91 -7.15 -5.83
N GLY A 52 15.50 -5.96 -5.72
CA GLY A 52 15.24 -5.01 -4.63
C GLY A 52 13.78 -4.60 -4.52
N TRP A 53 13.08 -4.41 -5.65
CA TRP A 53 11.63 -4.17 -5.65
C TRP A 53 10.84 -5.37 -5.12
N HIS A 54 11.14 -6.58 -5.60
CA HIS A 54 10.46 -7.83 -5.20
C HIS A 54 10.58 -8.07 -3.69
N LEU A 55 11.78 -7.88 -3.14
CA LEU A 55 12.00 -7.99 -1.71
C LEU A 55 11.18 -6.95 -0.93
N ARG A 56 11.09 -5.71 -1.42
CA ARG A 56 10.34 -4.63 -0.74
C ARG A 56 8.83 -4.81 -0.83
N ILE A 57 8.29 -5.24 -1.97
CA ILE A 57 6.86 -5.44 -2.13
C ILE A 57 6.37 -6.68 -1.37
N PHE A 58 7.15 -7.76 -1.40
CA PHE A 58 6.80 -9.00 -0.69
C PHE A 58 7.29 -9.01 0.75
N ARG A 59 7.97 -7.97 1.24
CA ARG A 59 8.43 -7.87 2.63
C ARG A 59 7.36 -8.21 3.66
N PRO A 60 6.11 -7.69 3.59
CA PRO A 60 5.05 -8.08 4.52
C PRO A 60 4.73 -9.58 4.46
N THR A 61 4.66 -10.15 3.25
CA THR A 61 4.39 -11.57 3.02
C THR A 61 5.55 -12.46 3.47
N ILE A 62 6.79 -12.05 3.17
CA ILE A 62 8.03 -12.72 3.59
C ILE A 62 8.14 -12.64 5.11
N TYR A 63 7.89 -11.47 5.72
CA TYR A 63 7.91 -11.32 7.17
C TYR A 63 6.86 -12.21 7.82
N ALA A 64 5.61 -12.19 7.34
CA ALA A 64 4.58 -13.11 7.82
C ALA A 64 5.02 -14.57 7.66
N ARG A 65 5.58 -14.95 6.51
CA ARG A 65 6.07 -16.31 6.26
C ARG A 65 7.33 -16.65 7.05
N VAL A 66 8.17 -15.71 7.47
CA VAL A 66 9.38 -16.02 8.29
C VAL A 66 9.01 -16.04 9.77
N TYR A 67 8.26 -15.04 10.22
CA TYR A 67 7.76 -14.93 11.59
C TYR A 67 6.81 -16.08 11.95
N HIS A 68 5.93 -16.45 11.02
CA HIS A 68 5.07 -17.63 11.18
C HIS A 68 5.69 -18.90 10.58
N GLY A 69 6.76 -18.82 9.79
CA GLY A 69 7.27 -19.95 8.96
C GLY A 69 7.65 -21.20 9.72
N TRP A 70 8.30 -21.02 10.87
CA TRP A 70 8.62 -22.14 11.75
C TRP A 70 7.37 -22.83 12.28
N ARG A 71 6.28 -22.08 12.50
CA ARG A 71 4.96 -22.62 12.88
C ARG A 71 4.20 -23.16 11.68
N ASP A 72 4.20 -22.46 10.55
CA ASP A 72 3.52 -22.83 9.30
C ASP A 72 4.03 -24.18 8.72
N LEU A 73 5.27 -24.58 9.03
CA LEU A 73 5.79 -25.91 8.69
C LEU A 73 5.12 -27.04 9.50
N TRP A 74 4.59 -26.73 10.67
CA TRP A 74 3.94 -27.67 11.58
C TRP A 74 2.41 -27.53 11.62
N ASP A 75 1.91 -26.39 11.19
CA ASP A 75 0.48 -26.10 11.23
C ASP A 75 -0.28 -26.80 10.09
N SER A 76 -1.45 -27.34 10.43
CA SER A 76 -2.41 -27.74 9.42
C SER A 76 -2.96 -26.53 8.65
N LYS A 77 -3.49 -26.77 7.44
CA LYS A 77 -4.18 -25.73 6.65
C LYS A 77 -5.27 -25.02 7.45
N GLU A 78 -5.97 -25.77 8.30
CA GLU A 78 -7.04 -25.26 9.15
C GLU A 78 -6.51 -24.34 10.26
N GLN A 79 -5.45 -24.73 10.97
CA GLN A 79 -4.82 -23.90 12.01
C GLN A 79 -4.33 -22.56 11.44
N ARG A 80 -3.77 -22.59 10.22
CA ARG A 80 -3.38 -21.36 9.51
C ARG A 80 -4.58 -20.47 9.20
N LEU A 81 -5.69 -21.05 8.73
CA LEU A 81 -6.93 -20.31 8.48
C LEU A 81 -7.46 -19.68 9.76
N ILE A 82 -7.53 -20.42 10.87
CA ILE A 82 -7.96 -19.92 12.19
C ILE A 82 -7.10 -18.75 12.68
N ARG A 83 -5.81 -18.70 12.35
CA ARG A 83 -5.00 -17.51 12.66
C ARG A 83 -5.37 -16.31 11.80
N LEU A 84 -5.59 -16.52 10.52
CA LEU A 84 -5.94 -15.45 9.59
C LEU A 84 -7.34 -14.87 9.91
N THR A 85 -8.27 -15.67 10.42
CA THR A 85 -9.57 -15.16 10.88
C THR A 85 -9.45 -14.20 12.05
N LYS A 86 -8.47 -14.40 12.95
CA LYS A 86 -8.24 -13.52 14.12
C LYS A 86 -7.76 -12.12 13.75
N ILE A 87 -7.13 -11.95 12.59
CA ILE A 87 -6.64 -10.64 12.12
C ILE A 87 -7.62 -9.96 11.16
N CYS A 88 -8.76 -10.59 10.85
CA CYS A 88 -9.75 -10.01 9.97
C CYS A 88 -10.35 -8.72 10.56
N PRO A 89 -10.53 -7.66 9.75
CA PRO A 89 -11.10 -6.38 10.18
C PRO A 89 -12.63 -6.43 10.36
N ILE A 90 -13.12 -7.30 11.24
CA ILE A 90 -14.55 -7.52 11.48
C ILE A 90 -15.24 -6.19 11.84
N GLY A 91 -16.30 -5.85 11.12
CA GLY A 91 -17.14 -4.67 11.35
C GLY A 91 -16.53 -3.34 10.89
N LYS A 92 -15.29 -3.33 10.41
CA LYS A 92 -14.67 -2.10 9.92
C LYS A 92 -15.24 -1.72 8.55
N SER A 93 -15.51 -0.43 8.34
CA SER A 93 -15.88 0.11 7.04
C SER A 93 -14.68 0.08 6.09
N PRO A 94 -14.81 -0.45 4.86
CA PRO A 94 -13.73 -0.41 3.87
C PRO A 94 -13.38 1.01 3.41
N ILE A 95 -14.29 1.97 3.59
CA ILE A 95 -14.14 3.35 3.09
C ILE A 95 -13.42 4.24 4.12
N THR A 96 -13.79 4.10 5.40
CA THR A 96 -13.20 4.92 6.48
C THR A 96 -12.00 4.25 7.16
N HIS A 97 -11.88 2.92 7.11
CA HIS A 97 -10.72 2.24 7.66
C HIS A 97 -9.52 2.38 6.72
N GLU A 98 -8.45 2.98 7.22
CA GLU A 98 -7.22 3.20 6.47
C GLU A 98 -6.12 2.20 6.86
N THR A 99 -5.44 1.68 5.85
CA THR A 99 -4.08 1.14 5.99
C THR A 99 -3.08 2.28 5.80
N VAL A 100 -2.06 2.35 6.66
CA VAL A 100 -1.03 3.41 6.61
C VAL A 100 0.34 2.80 6.34
N PHE A 101 1.05 3.34 5.35
CA PHE A 101 2.45 2.99 5.06
C PHE A 101 3.34 4.21 5.25
N ARG A 102 4.36 4.10 6.10
CA ARG A 102 5.28 5.19 6.42
C ARG A 102 6.61 4.96 5.74
N THR A 103 7.13 5.99 5.07
CA THR A 103 8.43 5.91 4.40
C THR A 103 9.04 7.31 4.24
N ARG A 104 10.13 7.41 3.48
CA ARG A 104 10.88 8.63 3.23
C ARG A 104 11.22 8.73 1.75
N ALA A 105 11.22 9.95 1.22
CA ALA A 105 11.65 10.23 -0.15
C ALA A 105 13.18 10.10 -0.23
N THR A 106 13.70 8.88 -0.32
CA THR A 106 15.15 8.68 -0.35
C THR A 106 15.76 9.18 -1.66
N PRO A 107 17.06 9.51 -1.69
CA PRO A 107 17.71 10.04 -2.89
C PRO A 107 17.52 9.15 -4.13
N ASP A 108 17.54 7.83 -3.98
CA ASP A 108 17.30 6.85 -5.07
C ASP A 108 15.88 6.87 -5.63
N ALA A 109 14.92 7.37 -4.86
CA ALA A 109 13.53 7.50 -5.28
C ALA A 109 13.20 8.91 -5.79
N SER A 110 14.18 9.83 -5.70
CA SER A 110 14.03 11.23 -6.08
C SER A 110 14.62 11.47 -7.47
N ASP A 111 14.10 12.46 -8.19
CA ASP A 111 14.62 12.84 -9.51
C ASP A 111 15.59 14.05 -9.43
N PHE A 112 15.93 14.60 -10.60
CA PHE A 112 16.86 15.73 -10.72
C PHE A 112 16.34 17.03 -10.08
N ASN A 113 15.04 17.15 -9.80
CA ASN A 113 14.44 18.30 -9.12
C ASN A 113 14.49 18.17 -7.59
N LEU A 114 15.14 17.13 -7.05
CA LEU A 114 15.28 16.89 -5.61
C LEU A 114 13.93 16.69 -4.90
N HIS A 115 12.97 16.08 -5.59
CA HIS A 115 11.72 15.60 -4.99
C HIS A 115 11.45 14.15 -5.38
N LEU A 116 10.49 13.52 -4.69
CA LEU A 116 10.05 12.16 -5.00
C LEU A 116 9.60 12.09 -6.47
N SER A 117 10.27 11.26 -7.25
CA SER A 117 9.95 11.10 -8.68
C SER A 117 8.52 10.58 -8.87
N ASN A 118 7.86 10.99 -9.96
CA ASN A 118 6.50 10.56 -10.29
C ASN A 118 6.35 9.03 -10.32
N SER A 119 7.36 8.31 -10.82
CA SER A 119 7.39 6.84 -10.84
C SER A 119 7.51 6.21 -9.45
N SER A 120 8.12 6.90 -8.49
CA SER A 120 8.26 6.40 -7.12
C SER A 120 6.96 6.44 -6.32
N TYR A 121 6.01 7.31 -6.69
CA TYR A 121 4.63 7.21 -6.19
C TYR A 121 4.03 5.86 -6.58
N ALA A 122 4.12 5.45 -7.84
CA ALA A 122 3.58 4.17 -8.29
C ALA A 122 4.21 2.97 -7.57
N MET A 123 5.52 2.96 -7.43
CA MET A 123 6.26 1.92 -6.71
C MET A 123 5.77 1.76 -5.26
N THR A 124 5.60 2.86 -4.54
CA THR A 124 5.15 2.80 -3.14
C THR A 124 3.65 2.55 -3.02
N PHE A 125 2.87 2.88 -4.06
CA PHE A 125 1.46 2.52 -4.13
C PHE A 125 1.29 0.99 -4.18
N ASP A 126 2.15 0.28 -4.92
CA ASP A 126 2.15 -1.19 -4.95
C ASP A 126 2.40 -1.77 -3.54
N MET A 127 3.35 -1.22 -2.80
CA MET A 127 3.69 -1.66 -1.44
C MET A 127 2.52 -1.52 -0.48
N ILE A 128 1.85 -0.37 -0.47
CA ILE A 128 0.71 -0.16 0.42
C ILE A 128 -0.49 -1.01 -0.01
N ARG A 129 -0.69 -1.29 -1.31
CA ARG A 129 -1.75 -2.22 -1.74
C ARG A 129 -1.50 -3.64 -1.24
N VAL A 130 -0.27 -4.14 -1.29
CA VAL A 130 0.05 -5.44 -0.68
C VAL A 130 -0.18 -5.41 0.84
N LYS A 131 0.23 -4.34 1.52
CA LYS A 131 -0.05 -4.14 2.95
C LYS A 131 -1.55 -4.15 3.25
N TYR A 132 -2.34 -3.42 2.47
CA TYR A 132 -3.80 -3.35 2.60
C TYR A 132 -4.44 -4.73 2.48
N VAL A 133 -3.98 -5.55 1.51
CA VAL A 133 -4.48 -6.92 1.36
C VAL A 133 -4.11 -7.77 2.56
N THR A 134 -2.89 -7.67 3.09
CA THR A 134 -2.48 -8.45 4.27
C THR A 134 -3.22 -8.07 5.55
N GLU A 135 -3.61 -6.79 5.69
CA GLU A 135 -4.30 -6.30 6.90
C GLU A 135 -5.82 -6.43 6.81
N ASN A 136 -6.40 -6.22 5.63
CA ASN A 136 -7.85 -6.11 5.47
C ASN A 136 -8.48 -7.30 4.74
N LEU A 137 -7.68 -8.04 3.97
CA LEU A 137 -8.15 -9.15 3.15
C LEU A 137 -7.29 -10.42 3.36
N PRO A 138 -6.98 -10.81 4.61
CA PRO A 138 -6.02 -11.89 4.90
C PRO A 138 -6.46 -13.27 4.38
N LEU A 139 -7.76 -13.49 4.18
CA LEU A 139 -8.36 -14.75 3.74
C LEU A 139 -8.57 -14.83 2.23
N VAL A 140 -8.38 -13.72 1.49
CA VAL A 140 -8.64 -13.68 0.04
C VAL A 140 -7.80 -14.70 -0.74
N TYR A 141 -6.49 -14.80 -0.47
CA TYR A 141 -5.61 -15.76 -1.14
C TYR A 141 -5.83 -17.21 -0.68
N PRO A 142 -5.97 -17.51 0.63
CA PRO A 142 -6.36 -18.85 1.09
C PRO A 142 -7.66 -19.38 0.48
N ASP A 143 -8.64 -18.51 0.25
CA ASP A 143 -9.91 -18.87 -0.40
C ASP A 143 -9.76 -19.10 -1.93
N GLY A 144 -8.55 -18.92 -2.48
CA GLY A 144 -8.22 -19.13 -3.89
C GLY A 144 -8.46 -17.92 -4.79
N CYS A 145 -8.78 -16.77 -4.20
CA CYS A 145 -8.92 -15.52 -4.93
C CYS A 145 -7.56 -14.84 -5.11
N TRP A 146 -7.35 -14.19 -6.25
CA TRP A 146 -6.25 -13.26 -6.48
C TRP A 146 -6.80 -11.90 -6.91
N ILE A 147 -5.99 -10.86 -6.76
CA ILE A 147 -6.40 -9.48 -7.04
C ILE A 147 -5.64 -8.99 -8.27
N ALA A 148 -6.38 -8.65 -9.32
CA ALA A 148 -5.83 -8.14 -10.57
C ALA A 148 -5.92 -6.62 -10.60
N LEU A 149 -4.79 -5.95 -10.84
CA LEU A 149 -4.77 -4.52 -11.13
C LEU A 149 -5.22 -4.28 -12.58
N GLY A 150 -6.24 -3.43 -12.76
CA GLY A 150 -6.77 -3.05 -14.07
C GLY A 150 -6.42 -1.63 -14.51
N GLY A 151 -5.74 -0.85 -13.67
CA GLY A 151 -5.29 0.51 -13.98
C GLY A 151 -5.03 1.34 -12.73
N THR A 152 -4.18 2.36 -12.88
CA THR A 152 -3.90 3.36 -11.85
C THR A 152 -4.04 4.78 -12.41
N HIS A 153 -4.42 5.71 -11.54
CA HIS A 153 -4.52 7.13 -11.85
C HIS A 153 -3.85 7.94 -10.73
N TYR A 154 -3.21 9.06 -11.07
CA TYR A 154 -2.49 9.90 -10.10
C TYR A 154 -2.86 11.36 -10.33
N VAL A 155 -3.18 12.05 -9.24
CA VAL A 155 -3.37 13.51 -9.20
C VAL A 155 -2.27 14.07 -8.30
N PHE A 156 -1.25 14.64 -8.93
CA PHE A 156 -0.14 15.29 -8.24
C PHE A 156 -0.53 16.73 -7.89
N SER A 157 -0.59 17.04 -6.59
CA SER A 157 -0.95 18.36 -6.08
C SER A 157 0.25 19.13 -5.57
N ARG A 158 1.19 18.44 -4.91
CA ARG A 158 2.42 19.02 -4.34
C ARG A 158 3.55 18.02 -4.37
N GLU A 159 4.76 18.56 -4.36
CA GLU A 159 6.00 17.80 -4.37
C GLU A 159 6.38 17.36 -2.96
N ILE A 160 6.86 16.13 -2.82
CA ILE A 160 7.47 15.64 -1.57
C ILE A 160 8.98 15.83 -1.71
N PRO A 161 9.61 16.75 -0.94
CA PRO A 161 11.04 17.01 -1.06
C PRO A 161 11.89 15.78 -0.76
N VAL A 162 13.08 15.71 -1.37
CA VAL A 162 14.07 14.69 -1.04
C VAL A 162 14.30 14.67 0.47
N ASN A 163 14.44 13.47 1.00
CA ASN A 163 14.64 13.18 2.40
C ASN A 163 13.41 13.51 3.30
N ALA A 164 12.27 13.97 2.77
CA ALA A 164 11.09 14.20 3.60
C ALA A 164 10.45 12.86 4.03
N PRO A 165 10.09 12.70 5.32
CA PRO A 165 9.24 11.60 5.74
C PRO A 165 7.81 11.84 5.26
N TYR A 166 7.14 10.80 4.78
CA TYR A 166 5.76 10.86 4.35
C TYR A 166 5.00 9.58 4.70
N GLU A 167 3.68 9.71 4.72
CA GLU A 167 2.76 8.58 4.88
C GLU A 167 1.92 8.43 3.61
N ILE A 168 1.57 7.19 3.31
CA ILE A 168 0.57 6.82 2.32
C ILE A 168 -0.59 6.24 3.11
N ARG A 169 -1.80 6.74 2.88
CA ARG A 169 -3.02 6.30 3.56
C ARG A 169 -3.97 5.74 2.52
N LEU A 170 -4.27 4.45 2.62
CA LEU A 170 -5.06 3.70 1.64
C LEU A 170 -6.36 3.21 2.26
N SER A 171 -7.48 3.51 1.61
CA SER A 171 -8.79 2.90 1.88
C SER A 171 -9.52 2.58 0.58
N ALA A 172 -10.68 1.94 0.64
CA ALA A 172 -11.56 1.86 -0.52
C ALA A 172 -12.18 3.24 -0.81
N GLY A 173 -12.17 3.66 -2.07
CA GLY A 173 -12.95 4.80 -2.54
C GLY A 173 -14.36 4.43 -2.98
N GLY A 174 -14.61 3.16 -3.27
CA GLY A 174 -15.90 2.67 -3.75
C GLY A 174 -15.72 1.39 -4.58
N TRP A 175 -16.83 0.83 -5.04
CA TRP A 175 -16.83 -0.34 -5.91
C TRP A 175 -18.09 -0.38 -6.77
N ASP A 176 -17.99 -1.08 -7.89
CA ASP A 176 -19.09 -1.49 -8.75
C ASP A 176 -19.23 -3.03 -8.71
N HIS A 177 -19.94 -3.60 -9.68
CA HIS A 177 -20.18 -5.05 -9.80
C HIS A 177 -18.90 -5.88 -10.06
N LYS A 178 -17.82 -5.25 -10.52
CA LYS A 178 -16.58 -5.91 -10.97
C LYS A 178 -15.34 -5.36 -10.30
N TRP A 179 -15.26 -4.04 -10.16
CA TRP A 179 -14.08 -3.31 -9.74
C TRP A 179 -14.25 -2.75 -8.35
N ILE A 180 -13.18 -2.88 -7.56
CA ILE A 180 -12.95 -2.06 -6.37
C ILE A 180 -11.96 -0.96 -6.71
N TYR A 181 -12.25 0.25 -6.26
CA TYR A 181 -11.39 1.41 -6.41
C TYR A 181 -10.76 1.68 -5.05
N THR A 182 -9.43 1.62 -4.98
CA THR A 182 -8.67 1.94 -3.77
C THR A 182 -8.00 3.29 -3.93
N VAL A 183 -8.06 4.13 -2.90
CA VAL A 183 -7.57 5.51 -2.92
C VAL A 183 -6.43 5.66 -1.92
N ALA A 184 -5.23 5.94 -2.42
CA ALA A 184 -4.05 6.27 -1.66
C ALA A 184 -3.84 7.79 -1.60
N ARG A 185 -3.77 8.35 -0.40
CA ARG A 185 -3.43 9.75 -0.14
C ARG A 185 -2.01 9.83 0.41
N TYR A 186 -1.14 10.56 -0.30
CA TYR A 186 0.24 10.81 0.09
C TYR A 186 0.31 12.08 0.91
N VAL A 187 0.77 11.98 2.16
CA VAL A 187 0.74 13.09 3.11
C VAL A 187 2.08 13.28 3.81
N THR A 188 2.43 14.54 4.08
CA THR A 188 3.50 14.87 5.02
C THR A 188 2.94 15.63 6.22
N TYR A 189 3.72 15.69 7.29
CA TYR A 189 3.40 16.48 8.47
C TYR A 189 4.50 17.51 8.64
N PRO A 190 4.22 18.81 8.41
CA PRO A 190 5.18 19.85 8.71
C PRO A 190 5.53 19.75 10.19
N LYS A 191 6.83 19.81 10.51
CA LYS A 191 7.25 19.95 11.90
C LYS A 191 6.68 21.27 12.40
N ASN A 192 5.94 21.26 13.50
CA ASN A 192 5.47 22.47 14.16
C ASN A 192 6.66 23.40 14.38
N THR A 193 6.84 24.39 13.51
CA THR A 193 7.60 25.58 13.82
C THR A 193 6.85 26.20 14.99
N LYS A 194 7.49 26.24 16.16
CA LYS A 194 7.00 26.98 17.32
C LYS A 194 6.47 28.33 16.82
N LYS A 195 5.21 28.66 17.14
CA LYS A 195 4.55 29.94 16.88
C LYS A 195 5.58 31.07 16.92
N SER A 196 5.99 31.59 15.75
CA SER A 196 6.61 32.90 15.71
C SER A 196 5.49 33.87 16.04
N LYS A 197 5.64 34.51 17.20
CA LYS A 197 4.82 35.59 17.71
C LYS A 197 4.49 36.56 16.57
N ASP A 198 3.20 36.79 16.32
CA ASP A 198 2.73 37.87 15.48
C ASP A 198 3.38 39.17 15.95
N LYS A 199 4.13 39.81 15.05
CA LYS A 199 4.30 41.26 15.07
C LYS A 199 3.63 41.80 13.82
N SER A 200 2.41 42.28 14.02
CA SER A 200 1.83 43.33 13.20
C SER A 200 2.80 44.50 13.11
N SER A 201 3.24 44.83 11.89
CA SER A 201 3.68 46.18 11.56
C SER A 201 3.31 46.45 10.12
N GLU A 202 2.17 47.11 9.99
CA GLU A 202 1.72 47.88 8.84
C GLU A 202 2.80 48.92 8.50
N SER A 203 3.31 48.89 7.27
CA SER A 203 3.99 50.04 6.67
C SER A 203 3.91 49.94 5.16
N SER A 204 3.06 50.80 4.62
CA SER A 204 2.97 51.15 3.21
C SER A 204 4.28 51.79 2.75
N LYS A 205 4.80 51.39 1.58
CA LYS A 205 5.48 52.31 0.62
C LYS A 205 5.77 51.66 -0.73
N GLN A 206 5.06 52.18 -1.72
CA GLN A 206 5.47 52.60 -3.07
C GLN A 206 6.32 51.70 -3.98
N GLN A 207 5.65 51.41 -5.09
CA GLN A 207 6.06 50.97 -6.41
C GLN A 207 7.19 51.82 -7.02
N ILE A 208 8.29 51.16 -7.42
CA ILE A 208 9.22 51.65 -8.44
C ILE A 208 9.42 50.53 -9.46
N THR A 209 9.04 50.83 -10.70
CA THR A 209 9.12 49.99 -11.89
C THR A 209 10.53 50.11 -12.49
N LEU A 210 11.20 48.98 -12.75
CA LEU A 210 12.32 48.88 -13.69
C LEU A 210 12.30 47.51 -14.39
N ALA A 211 12.72 47.52 -15.65
CA ALA A 211 12.32 46.62 -16.73
C ALA A 211 12.91 45.19 -16.70
N GLN A 212 12.30 44.34 -17.55
CA GLN A 212 12.37 42.88 -17.67
C GLN A 212 13.69 42.31 -18.22
N THR A 213 14.02 41.08 -17.81
CA THR A 213 14.70 40.05 -18.63
C THR A 213 14.13 38.65 -18.26
N PRO A 214 13.86 37.74 -19.22
CA PRO A 214 12.97 36.59 -19.02
C PRO A 214 13.72 35.32 -18.57
N GLY A 215 13.28 34.73 -17.45
CA GLY A 215 13.74 33.44 -16.96
C GLY A 215 12.69 32.87 -16.02
N GLY A 216 11.77 32.07 -16.57
CA GLY A 216 10.59 31.56 -15.86
C GLY A 216 10.94 30.53 -14.79
N SER A 217 11.28 31.01 -13.59
CA SER A 217 11.21 30.24 -12.35
C SER A 217 9.97 30.68 -11.59
N ILE A 218 8.85 29.99 -11.81
CA ILE A 218 7.67 30.11 -10.96
C ILE A 218 7.96 29.26 -9.72
N ALA A 219 8.55 29.88 -8.70
CA ALA A 219 8.46 29.38 -7.34
C ALA A 219 7.00 29.60 -6.87
N PRO A 220 6.23 28.55 -6.50
CA PRO A 220 4.89 28.79 -5.99
C PRO A 220 4.99 29.35 -4.56
N SER A 221 4.47 30.56 -4.37
CA SER A 221 4.11 31.11 -3.06
C SER A 221 3.20 30.12 -2.29
N PRO A 222 3.18 30.15 -0.95
CA PRO A 222 2.36 29.24 -0.15
C PRO A 222 0.88 29.62 -0.26
N ALA A 223 0.21 29.13 -1.31
CA ALA A 223 -1.22 29.25 -1.47
C ALA A 223 -1.94 28.20 -0.60
N ARG A 224 -2.45 28.70 0.53
CA ARG A 224 -3.89 28.74 0.87
C ARG A 224 -4.72 27.51 0.47
N SER A 225 -5.13 26.75 1.49
CA SER A 225 -6.17 25.70 1.49
C SER A 225 -6.01 24.55 0.48
N PRO A 226 -6.33 23.30 0.85
CA PRO A 226 -6.43 22.25 -0.17
C PRO A 226 -7.47 22.66 -1.22
N PRO A 227 -7.30 22.25 -2.49
CA PRO A 227 -8.34 22.46 -3.49
C PRO A 227 -9.68 21.90 -2.96
N PRO A 228 -10.82 22.55 -3.23
CA PRO A 228 -12.13 22.02 -2.89
C PRO A 228 -12.26 20.65 -3.60
N GLY A 229 -12.05 19.56 -2.86
CA GLY A 229 -11.54 18.33 -3.47
C GLY A 229 -10.94 17.32 -2.49
N SER A 230 -10.23 17.79 -1.46
CA SER A 230 -9.44 16.88 -0.60
C SER A 230 -10.24 16.10 0.45
N SER A 231 -11.53 16.40 0.63
CA SER A 231 -12.39 15.76 1.65
C SER A 231 -13.34 14.70 1.09
N TRP A 232 -13.34 14.45 -0.22
CA TRP A 232 -14.34 13.56 -0.84
C TRP A 232 -14.01 12.07 -0.72
N PHE A 233 -12.79 11.71 -0.30
CA PHE A 233 -12.33 10.32 -0.24
C PHE A 233 -12.07 9.85 1.18
N GLY A 234 -12.95 8.97 1.67
CA GLY A 234 -12.74 8.22 2.90
C GLY A 234 -12.74 9.10 4.15
N ALA A 235 -11.94 8.69 5.14
CA ALA A 235 -11.81 9.45 6.38
C ALA A 235 -11.14 10.82 6.15
N PRO A 236 -11.51 11.86 6.93
CA PRO A 236 -10.82 13.15 6.88
C PRO A 236 -9.31 13.01 7.02
N LEU A 237 -8.56 13.86 6.32
CA LEU A 237 -7.11 13.91 6.51
C LEU A 237 -6.78 14.21 7.98
N PRO A 238 -5.72 13.60 8.54
CA PRO A 238 -5.30 13.90 9.90
C PRO A 238 -4.99 15.39 10.09
N PRO A 239 -5.20 15.95 11.29
CA PRO A 239 -4.87 17.35 11.57
C PRO A 239 -3.41 17.68 11.23
N GLY A 240 -3.20 18.77 10.50
CA GLY A 240 -1.87 19.22 10.08
C GLY A 240 -1.24 18.42 8.93
N ALA A 241 -1.93 17.43 8.37
CA ALA A 241 -1.44 16.71 7.20
C ALA A 241 -1.51 17.60 5.95
N VAL A 242 -0.44 17.57 5.16
CA VAL A 242 -0.35 18.22 3.84
C VAL A 242 -0.51 17.15 2.78
N LEU A 243 -1.56 17.24 1.95
CA LEU A 243 -1.77 16.34 0.81
C LEU A 243 -0.82 16.70 -0.36
N HIS A 244 -0.18 15.67 -0.90
CA HIS A 244 0.76 15.79 -2.02
C HIS A 244 0.28 15.11 -3.29
N CYS A 245 -0.28 13.91 -3.16
CA CYS A 245 -0.78 13.14 -4.29
C CYS A 245 -1.97 12.29 -3.86
N THR A 246 -2.95 12.18 -4.75
CA THR A 246 -4.04 11.21 -4.67
C THR A 246 -3.84 10.19 -5.77
N ALA A 247 -3.64 8.93 -5.41
CA ALA A 247 -3.52 7.82 -6.34
C ALA A 247 -4.73 6.90 -6.22
N VAL A 248 -5.31 6.50 -7.35
CA VAL A 248 -6.44 5.57 -7.43
C VAL A 248 -5.99 4.32 -8.15
N ALA A 249 -6.30 3.14 -7.61
CA ALA A 249 -6.12 1.87 -8.30
C ALA A 249 -7.48 1.19 -8.49
N ARG A 250 -7.73 0.76 -9.72
CA ARG A 250 -8.87 -0.07 -10.08
C ARG A 250 -8.44 -1.53 -10.05
N CYS A 251 -8.98 -2.31 -9.13
CA CYS A 251 -8.64 -3.72 -8.93
C CYS A 251 -9.88 -4.60 -9.06
N CYS A 252 -9.72 -5.86 -9.48
CA CYS A 252 -10.81 -6.85 -9.44
C CYS A 252 -10.36 -8.13 -8.75
N PHE A 253 -11.32 -8.79 -8.10
CA PHE A 253 -11.12 -10.08 -7.44
C PHE A 253 -11.37 -11.20 -8.44
N LYS A 254 -10.49 -12.20 -8.47
CA LYS A 254 -10.49 -13.24 -9.50
C LYS A 254 -10.25 -14.62 -8.92
N ILE A 255 -10.93 -15.62 -9.46
CA ILE A 255 -10.58 -17.04 -9.30
C ILE A 255 -10.60 -17.71 -10.68
N GLY A 256 -9.44 -18.17 -11.14
CA GLY A 256 -9.26 -18.54 -12.55
C GLY A 256 -9.64 -17.38 -13.48
N ARG A 257 -10.61 -17.60 -14.37
CA ARG A 257 -11.16 -16.58 -15.28
C ARG A 257 -12.40 -15.86 -14.76
N ILE A 258 -12.92 -16.26 -13.60
CA ILE A 258 -14.15 -15.74 -13.01
C ILE A 258 -13.84 -14.49 -12.19
N THR A 259 -14.63 -13.42 -12.37
CA THR A 259 -14.61 -12.24 -11.49
C THR A 259 -15.51 -12.46 -10.29
N ILE A 260 -14.98 -12.19 -9.10
CA ILE A 260 -15.71 -12.26 -7.83
C ILE A 260 -16.21 -10.85 -7.50
N PRO A 261 -17.48 -10.68 -7.07
CA PRO A 261 -17.99 -9.39 -6.63
C PRO A 261 -17.13 -8.78 -5.52
N PRO A 262 -16.80 -7.48 -5.58
CA PRO A 262 -16.05 -6.81 -4.51
C PRO A 262 -16.66 -6.96 -3.13
N THR A 263 -17.99 -6.84 -3.02
CA THR A 263 -18.75 -7.02 -1.78
C THR A 263 -18.53 -8.42 -1.19
N LEU A 264 -18.66 -9.47 -2.00
CA LEU A 264 -18.39 -10.84 -1.58
C LEU A 264 -16.96 -11.02 -1.06
N ALA A 265 -15.94 -10.54 -1.80
CA ALA A 265 -14.56 -10.67 -1.36
C ALA A 265 -14.26 -9.92 -0.05
N MET A 266 -14.80 -8.71 0.12
CA MET A 266 -14.60 -7.90 1.33
C MET A 266 -15.36 -8.44 2.54
N ALA A 267 -16.65 -8.75 2.40
CA ALA A 267 -17.46 -9.30 3.48
C ALA A 267 -16.94 -10.67 3.94
N SER A 268 -16.45 -11.49 3.02
CA SER A 268 -15.79 -12.76 3.39
C SER A 268 -14.56 -12.58 4.29
N ASN A 269 -13.95 -11.39 4.28
CA ASN A 269 -12.81 -11.03 5.12
C ASN A 269 -13.21 -10.17 6.33
N GLY A 270 -14.52 -9.99 6.58
CA GLY A 270 -15.05 -9.35 7.78
C GLY A 270 -15.33 -7.85 7.63
N LEU A 271 -14.91 -7.21 6.54
CA LEU A 271 -15.23 -5.80 6.28
C LEU A 271 -16.74 -5.62 6.15
N GLY A 272 -17.30 -4.63 6.84
CA GLY A 272 -18.74 -4.36 6.88
C GLY A 272 -19.61 -5.43 7.59
N MET A 273 -19.01 -6.54 8.05
CA MET A 273 -19.75 -7.64 8.67
C MET A 273 -19.86 -7.49 10.19
N THR A 274 -21.01 -7.84 10.76
CA THR A 274 -21.10 -8.06 12.21
C THR A 274 -20.32 -9.32 12.61
N PRO A 275 -19.91 -9.47 13.89
CA PRO A 275 -19.28 -10.70 14.37
C PRO A 275 -20.12 -11.96 14.09
N GLU A 276 -21.43 -11.90 14.28
CA GLU A 276 -22.35 -13.03 14.05
C GLU A 276 -22.46 -13.37 12.56
N GLY A 277 -22.55 -12.36 11.71
CA GLY A 277 -22.53 -12.56 10.26
C GLY A 277 -21.21 -13.17 9.80
N PHE A 278 -20.09 -12.70 10.34
CA PHE A 278 -18.77 -13.21 10.01
C PHE A 278 -18.58 -14.66 10.50
N ALA A 279 -19.17 -15.04 11.63
CA ALA A 279 -19.16 -16.43 12.10
C ALA A 279 -19.82 -17.38 11.09
N LYS A 280 -20.96 -16.99 10.49
CA LYS A 280 -21.62 -17.77 9.42
C LYS A 280 -20.74 -17.90 8.16
N VAL A 281 -19.98 -16.85 7.83
CA VAL A 281 -18.97 -16.93 6.76
C VAL A 281 -17.88 -17.94 7.11
N GLN A 282 -17.45 -18.01 8.38
CA GLN A 282 -16.49 -19.03 8.82
C GLN A 282 -17.05 -20.43 8.71
N GLU A 283 -18.30 -20.66 9.11
CA GLU A 283 -18.96 -21.95 8.93
C GLU A 283 -18.89 -22.40 7.46
N LEU A 284 -19.22 -21.50 6.52
CA LEU A 284 -19.09 -21.78 5.08
C LEU A 284 -17.64 -22.06 4.65
N ARG A 285 -16.66 -21.38 5.25
CA ARG A 285 -15.23 -21.52 4.95
C ARG A 285 -14.65 -22.83 5.47
N PHE A 286 -15.06 -23.31 6.64
CA PHE A 286 -14.59 -24.57 7.21
C PHE A 286 -15.40 -25.78 6.71
N LYS A 287 -16.64 -25.56 6.23
CA LYS A 287 -17.48 -26.60 5.62
C LYS A 287 -16.80 -27.24 4.40
N ASP A 288 -16.95 -28.56 4.29
CA ASP A 288 -16.42 -29.39 3.21
C ASP A 288 -14.92 -29.17 2.95
N ASN A 289 -14.14 -28.92 4.01
CA ASN A 289 -12.70 -28.62 3.93
C ASN A 289 -12.39 -27.42 3.00
N GLY A 290 -13.24 -26.39 3.04
CA GLY A 290 -13.11 -25.17 2.25
C GLY A 290 -13.59 -25.27 0.80
N LYS A 291 -14.17 -26.40 0.39
CA LYS A 291 -14.79 -26.53 -0.94
C LYS A 291 -16.02 -25.64 -1.07
N SER A 292 -16.76 -25.43 0.01
CA SER A 292 -17.99 -24.62 0.02
C SER A 292 -17.72 -23.14 -0.30
N ILE A 293 -16.82 -22.45 0.41
CA ILE A 293 -16.43 -21.06 0.08
C ILE A 293 -15.81 -20.94 -1.32
N ARG A 294 -15.02 -21.93 -1.73
CA ARG A 294 -14.39 -21.93 -3.06
C ARG A 294 -15.43 -22.08 -4.17
N LYS A 295 -16.46 -22.92 -3.99
CA LYS A 295 -17.59 -23.05 -4.92
C LYS A 295 -18.34 -21.74 -5.04
N LEU A 296 -18.59 -21.05 -3.91
CA LEU A 296 -19.20 -19.73 -3.93
C LEU A 296 -18.38 -18.75 -4.77
N TYR A 297 -17.06 -18.65 -4.53
CA TYR A 297 -16.16 -17.78 -5.29
C TYR A 297 -16.07 -18.15 -6.78
N SER A 298 -16.14 -19.44 -7.09
CA SER A 298 -16.03 -19.96 -8.46
C SER A 298 -17.34 -19.84 -9.26
N GLY A 299 -18.18 -18.85 -8.93
CA GLY A 299 -19.40 -18.52 -9.66
C GLY A 299 -20.69 -18.92 -8.98
N GLY A 300 -20.66 -19.72 -7.91
CA GLY A 300 -21.88 -20.14 -7.20
C GLY A 300 -22.68 -18.99 -6.61
N TRP A 301 -22.08 -17.81 -6.42
CA TRP A 301 -22.79 -16.60 -5.97
C TRP A 301 -23.84 -16.10 -6.97
N ARG A 302 -23.75 -16.49 -8.25
CA ARG A 302 -24.72 -16.09 -9.29
C ARG A 302 -26.09 -16.70 -9.05
N ASP A 303 -26.12 -17.90 -8.50
CA ASP A 303 -27.33 -18.69 -8.25
C ASP A 303 -27.98 -18.35 -6.90
N VAL A 304 -27.32 -17.52 -6.08
CA VAL A 304 -27.85 -17.08 -4.79
C VAL A 304 -28.85 -15.94 -5.01
N PRO A 305 -30.12 -16.09 -4.57
CA PRO A 305 -31.13 -15.04 -4.64
C PRO A 305 -30.68 -13.76 -3.93
N LEU A 306 -31.10 -12.58 -4.41
CA LEU A 306 -30.62 -11.28 -3.92
C LEU A 306 -30.83 -11.11 -2.41
N GLU A 307 -31.98 -11.58 -1.91
CA GLU A 307 -32.36 -11.58 -0.51
C GLU A 307 -31.49 -12.50 0.36
N GLU A 308 -30.79 -13.48 -0.22
CA GLU A 308 -29.87 -14.37 0.50
C GLU A 308 -28.42 -13.90 0.45
N ARG A 309 -28.11 -12.87 -0.36
CA ARG A 309 -26.76 -12.32 -0.51
C ARG A 309 -26.36 -11.51 0.73
N TRP A 310 -25.89 -12.23 1.74
CA TRP A 310 -25.35 -11.64 2.97
C TRP A 310 -24.23 -10.64 2.71
N TRP A 311 -23.45 -10.81 1.64
CA TRP A 311 -22.40 -9.88 1.27
C TRP A 311 -22.95 -8.56 0.72
N ASP A 312 -24.10 -8.54 0.05
CA ASP A 312 -24.72 -7.29 -0.41
C ASP A 312 -25.40 -6.57 0.78
N LYS A 313 -26.06 -7.34 1.66
CA LYS A 313 -26.62 -6.83 2.92
C LYS A 313 -25.57 -6.18 3.83
N ALA A 314 -24.36 -6.74 3.87
CA ALA A 314 -23.25 -6.21 4.67
C ALA A 314 -22.81 -4.80 4.27
N PHE A 315 -23.07 -4.39 3.03
CA PHE A 315 -22.72 -3.07 2.53
C PHE A 315 -23.93 -2.18 2.27
N GLY A 316 -25.11 -2.54 2.80
CA GLY A 316 -26.29 -1.68 2.74
C GLY A 316 -26.22 -0.47 3.68
N GLY A 317 -27.30 0.32 3.70
CA GLY A 317 -27.48 1.43 4.63
C GLY A 317 -26.40 2.50 4.49
N GLU A 318 -25.76 2.87 5.60
CA GLU A 318 -24.73 3.91 5.65
C GLU A 318 -23.51 3.60 4.78
N LEU A 319 -23.11 2.33 4.67
CA LEU A 319 -21.99 1.95 3.80
C LEU A 319 -22.31 2.14 2.32
N GLU A 320 -23.57 1.97 1.92
CA GLU A 320 -24.01 2.21 0.55
C GLU A 320 -24.02 3.71 0.22
N ILE A 321 -24.41 4.55 1.19
CA ILE A 321 -24.31 6.01 1.07
C ILE A 321 -22.85 6.42 0.90
N GLN A 322 -21.95 5.90 1.74
CA GLN A 322 -20.51 6.15 1.64
C GLN A 322 -19.94 5.66 0.31
N ARG A 323 -20.34 4.47 -0.16
CA ARG A 323 -19.94 3.91 -1.47
C ARG A 323 -20.35 4.84 -2.59
N THR A 324 -21.61 5.28 -2.60
CA THR A 324 -22.16 6.15 -3.65
C THR A 324 -21.46 7.51 -3.68
N ASN A 325 -21.23 8.11 -2.52
CA ASN A 325 -20.49 9.38 -2.41
C ASN A 325 -19.05 9.24 -2.89
N GLY A 326 -18.37 8.16 -2.50
CA GLY A 326 -17.01 7.87 -2.94
C GLY A 326 -16.93 7.59 -4.45
N MET A 327 -17.89 6.85 -5.02
CA MET A 327 -17.99 6.63 -6.47
C MET A 327 -18.21 7.95 -7.24
N ARG A 328 -19.06 8.85 -6.74
CA ARG A 328 -19.24 10.20 -7.33
C ARG A 328 -17.93 10.99 -7.31
N ALA A 329 -17.24 11.00 -6.18
CA ALA A 329 -15.95 11.67 -6.05
C ALA A 329 -14.90 11.10 -7.01
N LEU A 330 -14.89 9.77 -7.21
CA LEU A 330 -14.03 9.11 -8.20
C LEU A 330 -14.38 9.56 -9.61
N ALA A 331 -15.66 9.67 -9.98
CA ALA A 331 -16.07 10.22 -11.28
C ALA A 331 -15.46 11.60 -11.53
N GLU A 332 -15.62 12.50 -10.56
CA GLU A 332 -15.21 13.89 -10.67
C GLU A 332 -13.68 14.03 -10.71
N THR A 333 -12.96 13.21 -9.94
CA THR A 333 -11.51 13.34 -9.80
C THR A 333 -10.72 12.60 -10.88
N VAL A 334 -11.22 11.43 -11.32
CA VAL A 334 -10.46 10.53 -12.21
C VAL A 334 -11.21 10.18 -13.50
N GLY A 335 -12.36 10.81 -13.76
CA GLY A 335 -13.13 10.62 -15.00
C GLY A 335 -13.67 9.20 -15.18
N ILE A 336 -13.78 8.42 -14.10
CA ILE A 336 -14.26 7.04 -14.16
C ILE A 336 -15.78 7.07 -14.39
N PRO A 337 -16.30 6.40 -15.43
CA PRO A 337 -17.75 6.32 -15.64
C PRO A 337 -18.37 5.59 -14.44
N VAL A 338 -19.18 6.30 -13.68
CA VAL A 338 -19.88 5.74 -12.53
C VAL A 338 -21.13 5.06 -13.04
N TYR A 339 -21.11 3.73 -13.00
CA TYR A 339 -22.33 2.94 -13.03
C TYR A 339 -22.71 2.72 -11.56
N VAL A 340 -23.63 3.56 -11.05
CA VAL A 340 -24.10 3.47 -9.65
C VAL A 340 -24.83 2.17 -9.43
#